data_AF-X1MTG9-F1
#
_entry.id   AF-X1MTG9-F1
#
_cell.length_a   1.000
_cell.length_b   1.000
_cell.length_c   1.000
_cell.angle_alpha   90.00
_cell.angle_beta   90.00
_cell.angle_gamma   90.00
#
_symmetry.space_group_name_H-M   'P 1'
#
loop_
_entity.id
_entity.type
_entity.pdbx_description
1 polymer ?
#
loop_
_entity_poly.entity_id
_entity_poly.type
_entity_poly.pdbx_seq_one_letter_code
_entity_poly.pdbx_strand_id
1 'polypeptide(L)'
;MLIQVTGHTMIGFGYNTTGNLIYIHDTWDYSAHSMTWGGIYSSTMQHYAVTVIQLQSPGAQSWYLHNDDVMYKGVTNKTEGSVSIGASASNIWIADEATTTGVTFASSAWTGQVVFTSAPTGGGSPHTFTVEIGYSTDGSDFTAGGPDATLTGDGLATVFPYTTDAASFTVTSGEYLALRLTNNSGSSYDVTTGETWSYTDSPSSEPGYPVPELPTIILLGLGLAGLGVYYWLRKRPRTLATKS
;
A
#
# COMPACT_ATOMS: atom_id res chain seq x y z
N MET A 1 7.57 18.09 -7.82
CA MET A 1 8.44 18.88 -6.91
C MET A 1 7.79 20.23 -6.64
N LEU A 2 8.07 20.90 -5.53
CA LEU A 2 7.66 22.30 -5.32
C LEU A 2 8.79 23.24 -5.72
N ILE A 3 8.44 24.28 -6.49
CA ILE A 3 9.33 25.32 -7.00
C ILE A 3 9.08 26.57 -6.17
N GLN A 4 10.14 27.09 -5.54
CA GLN A 4 10.07 28.28 -4.67
C GLN A 4 10.65 29.49 -5.39
N VAL A 5 9.79 30.46 -5.68
CA VAL A 5 10.18 31.77 -6.23
C VAL A 5 9.83 32.88 -5.24
N THR A 6 10.45 34.04 -5.35
CA THR A 6 10.19 35.15 -4.42
C THR A 6 8.69 35.47 -4.34
N GLY A 7 8.10 35.24 -3.16
CA GLY A 7 6.69 35.53 -2.88
C GLY A 7 5.69 34.50 -3.40
N HIS A 8 6.12 33.35 -3.94
CA HIS A 8 5.20 32.35 -4.50
C HIS A 8 5.76 30.92 -4.49
N THR A 9 4.88 29.94 -4.37
CA THR A 9 5.20 28.50 -4.46
C THR A 9 4.37 27.87 -5.58
N MET A 10 5.03 27.06 -6.41
CA MET A 10 4.40 26.42 -7.57
C MET A 10 4.76 24.93 -7.65
N ILE A 11 4.05 24.17 -8.50
CA ILE A 11 4.32 22.75 -8.72
C ILE A 11 5.11 22.58 -10.02
N GLY A 12 6.31 22.01 -9.92
CA GLY A 12 7.08 21.56 -11.07
C GLY A 12 6.68 20.14 -11.49
N PHE A 13 6.34 19.97 -12.78
CA PHE A 13 5.85 18.71 -13.34
C PHE A 13 6.73 18.13 -14.46
N GLY A 14 7.77 18.86 -14.89
CA GLY A 14 8.72 18.36 -15.88
C GLY A 14 9.87 19.33 -16.11
N TYR A 15 10.85 18.89 -16.90
CA TYR A 15 11.99 19.72 -17.30
C TYR A 15 12.47 19.34 -18.71
N ASN A 16 13.14 20.29 -19.36
CA ASN A 16 13.82 20.11 -20.64
C ASN A 16 15.30 20.46 -20.47
N THR A 17 16.16 19.45 -20.62
CA THR A 17 17.60 19.56 -20.42
C THR A 17 18.29 20.40 -21.50
N THR A 18 17.82 20.35 -22.74
CA THR A 18 18.40 21.12 -23.86
C THR A 18 18.16 22.62 -23.69
N GLY A 19 16.99 23.02 -23.21
CA GLY A 19 16.63 24.42 -22.97
C GLY A 19 16.94 24.93 -21.56
N ASN A 20 17.39 24.04 -20.65
CA ASN A 20 17.45 24.30 -19.21
C ASN A 20 16.13 24.87 -18.66
N LEU A 21 15.00 24.35 -19.14
CA LEU A 21 13.66 24.82 -18.77
C LEU A 21 13.03 23.89 -17.73
N ILE A 22 12.24 24.48 -16.84
CA ILE A 22 11.25 23.76 -16.05
C ILE A 22 9.85 24.09 -16.50
N TYR A 23 8.97 23.09 -16.42
CA TYR A 23 7.54 23.22 -16.67
C TYR A 23 6.81 23.24 -15.34
N ILE A 24 5.95 24.24 -15.17
CA ILE A 24 5.35 24.62 -13.90
C ILE A 24 3.85 24.81 -14.07
N HIS A 25 3.09 24.36 -13.08
CA HIS A 25 1.73 24.85 -12.85
C HIS A 25 1.76 25.94 -11.78
N ASP A 26 1.39 27.15 -12.19
CA ASP A 26 1.11 28.26 -11.29
C ASP A 26 -0.21 27.99 -10.57
N THR A 27 -0.36 28.48 -9.34
CA THR A 27 -1.61 28.38 -8.57
C THR A 27 -2.63 29.46 -8.95
N TRP A 28 -2.27 30.40 -9.81
CA TRP A 28 -3.17 31.47 -10.27
C TRP A 28 -4.01 31.12 -11.49
N ASP A 29 -3.64 30.10 -12.26
CA ASP A 29 -4.39 29.66 -13.42
C ASP A 29 -4.24 28.15 -13.68
N TYR A 30 -4.86 27.66 -14.75
CA TYR A 30 -4.78 26.26 -15.18
C TYR A 30 -3.79 26.03 -16.33
N SER A 31 -3.03 27.06 -16.71
CA SER A 31 -2.13 26.98 -17.85
C SER A 31 -0.81 26.33 -17.45
N ALA A 32 -0.14 25.72 -18.43
CA ALA A 32 1.24 25.31 -18.26
C ALA A 32 2.15 26.52 -18.49
N HIS A 33 3.07 26.76 -17.56
CA HIS A 33 4.07 27.81 -17.64
C HIS A 33 5.48 27.21 -17.71
N SER A 34 6.45 28.04 -18.11
CA SER A 34 7.85 27.64 -18.10
C SER A 34 8.78 28.79 -17.77
N MET A 35 9.94 28.46 -17.21
CA MET A 35 11.05 29.38 -17.01
C MET A 35 12.37 28.62 -17.07
N THR A 36 13.49 29.33 -17.20
CA THR A 36 14.81 28.74 -17.06
C THR A 36 15.04 28.28 -15.61
N TRP A 37 15.62 27.10 -15.41
CA TRP A 37 16.02 26.61 -14.09
C TRP A 37 16.95 27.62 -13.40
N GLY A 38 16.60 28.05 -12.19
CA GLY A 38 17.34 29.08 -11.44
C GLY A 38 17.11 30.52 -11.93
N GLY A 39 16.24 30.71 -12.93
CA GLY A 39 15.91 32.01 -13.50
C GLY A 39 14.80 32.76 -12.75
N ILE A 40 14.20 33.71 -13.46
CA ILE A 40 13.15 34.60 -12.96
C ILE A 40 11.81 34.20 -13.59
N TYR A 41 10.81 33.93 -12.76
CA TYR A 41 9.42 33.75 -13.17
C TYR A 41 8.69 35.09 -13.24
N SER A 42 7.83 35.28 -14.25
CA SER A 42 7.00 36.49 -14.43
C SER A 42 7.77 37.81 -14.25
N SER A 43 9.01 37.86 -14.76
CA SER A 43 9.94 39.01 -14.73
C SER A 43 10.42 39.53 -13.37
N THR A 44 9.83 39.08 -12.25
CA THR A 44 10.10 39.64 -10.92
C THR A 44 10.35 38.59 -9.83
N MET A 45 9.99 37.33 -10.05
CA MET A 45 10.00 36.30 -9.03
C MET A 45 11.23 35.40 -9.18
N GLN A 46 12.28 35.68 -8.42
CA GLN A 46 13.53 34.91 -8.47
C GLN A 46 13.33 33.51 -7.90
N HIS A 47 13.70 32.47 -8.65
CA HIS A 47 13.77 31.11 -8.14
C HIS A 47 14.93 30.95 -7.16
N TYR A 48 14.65 30.41 -5.96
CA TYR A 48 15.65 30.31 -4.90
C TYR A 48 15.72 28.96 -4.19
N ALA A 49 14.71 28.08 -4.33
CA ALA A 49 14.74 26.77 -3.70
C ALA A 49 13.82 25.75 -4.41
N VAL A 50 14.10 24.47 -4.16
CA VAL A 50 13.27 23.34 -4.58
C VAL A 50 12.99 22.46 -3.37
N THR A 51 11.74 22.06 -3.21
CA THR A 51 11.35 20.99 -2.28
C THR A 51 11.05 19.73 -3.07
N VAL A 52 11.74 18.65 -2.76
CA VAL A 52 11.41 17.32 -3.28
C VAL A 52 10.49 16.65 -2.27
N ILE A 53 9.31 16.26 -2.74
CA ILE A 53 8.36 15.45 -1.97
C ILE A 53 8.31 14.10 -2.66
N GLN A 54 8.64 13.04 -1.94
CA GLN A 54 8.33 11.68 -2.35
C GLN A 54 6.96 11.36 -1.77
N LEU A 55 5.96 11.28 -2.64
CA LEU A 55 4.67 10.70 -2.25
C LEU A 55 4.88 9.18 -2.10
N GLN A 56 4.24 8.55 -1.12
CA GLN A 56 4.05 7.10 -1.19
C GLN A 56 3.37 6.76 -2.52
N SER A 57 3.72 5.61 -3.08
CA SER A 57 3.11 5.12 -4.33
C SER A 57 1.59 5.25 -4.22
N PRO A 58 0.92 6.02 -5.09
CA PRO A 58 -0.53 6.12 -5.06
C PRO A 58 -1.09 4.76 -5.45
N GLY A 59 -1.35 3.94 -4.44
CA GLY A 59 -1.86 2.60 -4.63
C GLY A 59 -1.61 1.67 -3.44
N ALA A 60 -0.41 1.61 -2.87
CA ALA A 60 -0.08 0.57 -1.89
C ALA A 60 -1.14 0.51 -0.75
N GLN A 61 -1.71 -0.68 -0.54
CA GLN A 61 -2.50 -0.96 0.66
C GLN A 61 -1.52 -1.34 1.77
N SER A 62 -1.69 -0.74 2.94
CA SER A 62 -0.86 -0.97 4.13
C SER A 62 -1.63 -1.78 5.17
N TRP A 63 -0.95 -2.74 5.79
CA TRP A 63 -1.44 -3.48 6.96
C TRP A 63 -0.51 -3.27 8.15
N TYR A 64 -1.05 -2.82 9.26
CA TYR A 64 -0.31 -2.52 10.48
C TYR A 64 -0.44 -3.67 11.47
N LEU A 65 0.70 -4.20 11.91
CA LEU A 65 0.78 -5.35 12.81
C LEU A 65 0.29 -4.94 14.21
N HIS A 66 -0.40 -5.84 14.90
CA HIS A 66 -0.96 -5.59 16.21
C HIS A 66 -0.68 -6.77 17.18
N ASN A 67 -0.89 -6.57 18.48
CA ASN A 67 -0.53 -7.54 19.53
C ASN A 67 -1.56 -8.66 19.76
N ASP A 68 -2.59 -8.71 18.92
CA ASP A 68 -3.63 -9.74 18.86
C ASP A 68 -3.44 -10.68 17.66
N ASP A 69 -2.22 -10.70 17.07
CA ASP A 69 -1.85 -11.49 15.89
C ASP A 69 -2.67 -11.18 14.64
N VAL A 70 -3.27 -9.99 14.61
CA VAL A 70 -3.99 -9.43 13.46
C VAL A 70 -3.18 -8.27 12.89
N MET A 71 -3.21 -8.11 11.56
CA MET A 71 -2.75 -6.91 10.88
C MET A 71 -3.94 -6.18 10.25
N TYR A 72 -4.11 -4.91 10.59
CA TYR A 72 -5.28 -4.13 10.18
C TYR A 72 -4.95 -3.25 8.98
N LYS A 73 -5.83 -3.24 7.99
CA LYS A 73 -5.66 -2.40 6.81
C LYS A 73 -5.86 -0.91 7.15
N GLY A 74 -4.88 -0.07 6.83
CA GLY A 74 -4.89 1.36 7.15
C GLY A 74 -4.68 1.65 8.65
N VAL A 75 -4.60 2.94 9.02
CA VAL A 75 -4.36 3.34 10.41
C VAL A 75 -5.65 3.24 11.23
N THR A 76 -5.68 2.37 12.24
CA THR A 76 -6.91 1.97 12.96
C THR A 76 -7.06 2.53 14.38
N ASN A 77 -6.30 3.59 14.77
CA ASN A 77 -6.28 4.14 16.13
C ASN A 77 -6.00 3.09 17.24
N LYS A 78 -5.38 1.97 16.87
CA LYS A 78 -4.96 0.91 17.79
C LYS A 78 -3.72 1.38 18.56
N THR A 79 -3.75 1.23 19.88
CA THR A 79 -2.66 1.64 20.78
C THR A 79 -1.41 0.80 20.57
N GLU A 80 -0.25 1.35 20.92
CA GLU A 80 1.01 0.61 20.94
C GLU A 80 0.93 -0.66 21.81
N GLY A 81 1.55 -1.73 21.31
CA GLY A 81 1.73 -2.99 22.02
C GLY A 81 2.95 -3.72 21.50
N SER A 82 3.16 -4.97 21.94
CA SER A 82 4.26 -5.80 21.43
C SER A 82 3.87 -7.26 21.31
N VAL A 83 4.56 -7.96 20.42
CA VAL A 83 4.50 -9.42 20.27
C VAL A 83 5.89 -10.00 20.47
N SER A 84 6.01 -10.99 21.36
CA SER A 84 7.27 -11.68 21.62
C SER A 84 7.46 -12.83 20.64
N ILE A 85 8.59 -12.85 19.95
CA ILE A 85 8.99 -13.94 19.06
C ILE A 85 10.14 -14.68 19.70
N GLY A 86 9.87 -15.92 20.11
CA GLY A 86 10.88 -16.81 20.70
C GLY A 86 12.09 -17.04 19.80
N ALA A 87 13.19 -17.48 20.40
CA ALA A 87 14.35 -17.99 19.65
C ALA A 87 13.92 -19.11 18.69
N SER A 88 14.31 -19.03 17.42
CA SER A 88 13.94 -20.02 16.39
C SER A 88 12.42 -20.22 16.22
N ALA A 89 11.62 -19.22 16.59
CA ALA A 89 10.16 -19.25 16.47
C ALA A 89 9.66 -18.24 15.43
N SER A 90 8.38 -18.36 15.08
CA SER A 90 7.71 -17.43 14.18
C SER A 90 6.46 -16.85 14.84
N ASN A 91 6.10 -15.63 14.43
CA ASN A 91 4.75 -15.11 14.62
C ASN A 91 4.08 -14.88 13.27
N ILE A 92 2.75 -15.07 13.22
CA ILE A 92 1.93 -14.87 12.03
C ILE A 92 0.93 -13.76 12.34
N TRP A 93 0.87 -12.75 11.48
CA TRP A 93 -0.21 -11.77 11.49
C TRP A 93 -1.10 -12.01 10.29
N ILE A 94 -2.39 -12.20 10.53
CA ILE A 94 -3.40 -12.33 9.47
C ILE A 94 -4.19 -11.02 9.31
N ALA A 95 -4.68 -10.74 8.11
CA ALA A 95 -5.60 -9.65 7.90
C ALA A 95 -6.87 -9.81 8.76
N ASP A 96 -7.52 -8.70 9.12
CA ASP A 96 -8.73 -8.70 9.94
C ASP A 96 -9.97 -9.27 9.22
N GLU A 97 -9.92 -9.33 7.89
CA GLU A 97 -10.98 -9.89 7.06
C GLU A 97 -10.41 -10.97 6.12
N ALA A 98 -11.12 -12.10 6.02
CA ALA A 98 -10.83 -13.12 5.01
C ALA A 98 -11.21 -12.60 3.62
N THR A 99 -10.53 -13.08 2.59
CA THR A 99 -10.92 -12.78 1.22
C THR A 99 -12.31 -13.31 0.90
N THR A 100 -13.10 -12.50 0.21
CA THR A 100 -14.47 -12.88 -0.22
C THR A 100 -14.49 -13.60 -1.56
N THR A 101 -13.40 -13.47 -2.32
CA THR A 101 -13.09 -14.15 -3.58
C THR A 101 -11.57 -14.20 -3.71
N GLY A 102 -11.03 -15.04 -4.59
CA GLY A 102 -9.58 -15.13 -4.80
C GLY A 102 -8.96 -13.76 -5.15
N VAL A 103 -7.94 -13.35 -4.40
CA VAL A 103 -7.19 -12.10 -4.57
C VAL A 103 -5.78 -12.43 -5.03
N THR A 104 -5.42 -12.03 -6.25
CA THR A 104 -4.08 -12.26 -6.81
C THR A 104 -3.23 -10.99 -6.71
N PHE A 105 -2.11 -11.08 -6.00
CA PHE A 105 -1.10 -10.04 -5.99
C PHE A 105 -0.11 -10.27 -7.14
N ALA A 106 0.18 -9.21 -7.88
CA ALA A 106 1.11 -9.25 -9.01
C ALA A 106 2.54 -9.58 -8.57
N SER A 107 3.37 -10.06 -9.50
CA SER A 107 4.78 -10.38 -9.24
C SER A 107 5.62 -9.12 -9.03
N SER A 108 5.52 -8.54 -7.84
CA SER A 108 6.22 -7.34 -7.43
C SER A 108 6.64 -7.43 -5.97
N ALA A 109 7.67 -6.67 -5.60
CA ALA A 109 8.17 -6.61 -4.24
C ALA A 109 7.17 -5.91 -3.32
N TRP A 110 7.01 -6.46 -2.12
CA TRP A 110 6.34 -5.82 -0.99
C TRP A 110 7.36 -4.99 -0.23
N THR A 111 6.90 -3.92 0.43
CA THR A 111 7.73 -3.11 1.31
C THR A 111 7.15 -3.10 2.71
N GLY A 112 7.89 -2.60 3.68
CA GLY A 112 7.37 -2.41 5.02
C GLY A 112 8.46 -2.09 6.01
N GLN A 113 8.11 -2.15 7.29
CA GLN A 113 9.09 -2.08 8.37
C GLN A 113 8.70 -2.97 9.53
N VAL A 114 9.71 -3.53 10.20
CA VAL A 114 9.58 -4.20 11.49
C VAL A 114 10.37 -3.39 12.51
N VAL A 115 9.73 -3.08 13.63
CA VAL A 115 10.37 -2.37 14.75
C VAL A 115 10.49 -3.30 15.94
N PHE A 116 11.67 -3.39 16.53
CA PHE A 116 11.93 -4.15 17.75
C PHE A 116 12.00 -3.22 18.96
N THR A 117 11.58 -3.70 20.13
CA THR A 117 11.69 -2.94 21.39
C THR A 117 13.14 -2.75 21.85
N SER A 118 14.04 -3.61 21.37
CA SER A 118 15.49 -3.55 21.59
C SER A 118 16.23 -3.96 20.33
N ALA A 119 17.42 -3.38 20.11
CA ALA A 119 18.19 -3.64 18.91
C ALA A 119 18.66 -5.11 18.88
N PRO A 120 18.30 -5.91 17.86
CA PRO A 120 18.75 -7.29 17.78
C PRO A 120 20.27 -7.35 17.64
N THR A 121 20.93 -8.01 18.59
CA THR A 121 22.38 -8.14 18.70
C THR A 121 22.73 -9.59 18.95
N GLY A 122 23.68 -10.14 18.19
CA GLY A 122 24.04 -11.54 18.31
C GLY A 122 25.42 -11.84 18.85
N GLY A 123 25.96 -10.94 19.69
CA GLY A 123 27.12 -11.25 20.53
C GLY A 123 28.32 -11.87 19.79
N GLY A 124 28.52 -11.53 18.50
CA GLY A 124 29.54 -12.10 17.63
C GLY A 124 29.03 -12.73 16.31
N SER A 125 27.72 -12.93 16.12
CA SER A 125 27.10 -13.29 14.84
C SER A 125 25.85 -12.42 14.61
N PRO A 126 25.47 -12.09 13.36
CA PRO A 126 24.26 -11.31 13.15
C PRO A 126 23.02 -12.11 13.52
N HIS A 127 22.09 -11.49 14.25
CA HIS A 127 20.76 -12.06 14.43
C HIS A 127 19.92 -11.74 13.21
N THR A 128 19.31 -12.76 12.63
CA THR A 128 18.55 -12.62 11.38
C THR A 128 17.10 -12.99 11.57
N PHE A 129 16.25 -12.36 10.77
CA PHE A 129 14.82 -12.62 10.73
C PHE A 129 14.38 -12.72 9.29
N THR A 130 13.44 -13.61 9.00
CA THR A 130 12.83 -13.74 7.67
C THR A 130 11.42 -13.18 7.73
N VAL A 131 11.13 -12.18 6.91
CA VAL A 131 9.79 -11.69 6.63
C VAL A 131 9.27 -12.44 5.41
N GLU A 132 8.08 -13.01 5.49
CA GLU A 132 7.43 -13.70 4.38
C GLU A 132 6.00 -13.20 4.23
N ILE A 133 5.58 -12.93 3.00
CA ILE A 133 4.20 -12.61 2.66
C ILE A 133 3.53 -13.84 2.06
N GLY A 134 2.32 -14.12 2.51
CA GLY A 134 1.58 -15.31 2.10
C GLY A 134 0.13 -15.27 2.54
N TYR A 135 -0.40 -16.43 2.90
CA TYR A 135 -1.77 -16.57 3.37
C TYR A 135 -1.90 -17.63 4.46
N SER A 136 -3.01 -17.53 5.20
CA SER A 136 -3.36 -18.44 6.29
C SER A 136 -4.86 -18.71 6.26
N THR A 137 -5.26 -19.89 6.72
CA THR A 137 -6.68 -20.26 6.85
C THR A 137 -7.33 -19.63 8.08
N ASP A 138 -6.61 -19.51 9.20
CA ASP A 138 -7.16 -19.01 10.47
C ASP A 138 -6.14 -18.40 11.45
N GLY A 139 -4.90 -18.21 11.03
CA GLY A 139 -3.77 -17.74 11.84
C GLY A 139 -2.93 -18.84 12.50
N SER A 140 -3.38 -20.10 12.48
CA SER A 140 -2.63 -21.24 13.03
C SER A 140 -1.66 -21.88 12.03
N ASP A 141 -1.83 -21.58 10.75
CA ASP A 141 -1.03 -22.07 9.64
C ASP A 141 -0.44 -20.93 8.81
N PHE A 142 0.50 -21.25 7.92
CA PHE A 142 1.05 -20.28 6.99
C PHE A 142 1.51 -20.96 5.71
N THR A 143 1.02 -20.47 4.57
CA THR A 143 1.51 -20.82 3.25
C THR A 143 2.24 -19.64 2.65
N ALA A 144 3.53 -19.82 2.36
CA ALA A 144 4.36 -18.77 1.77
C ALA A 144 3.86 -18.44 0.34
N GLY A 145 3.69 -17.14 0.05
CA GLY A 145 3.35 -16.64 -1.27
C GLY A 145 4.56 -16.48 -2.19
N GLY A 146 5.78 -16.47 -1.63
CA GLY A 146 7.03 -16.29 -2.38
C GLY A 146 7.73 -14.95 -2.14
N PRO A 147 7.06 -13.82 -1.87
CA PRO A 147 7.77 -12.61 -1.47
C PRO A 147 8.36 -12.77 -0.06
N ASP A 148 9.69 -12.72 0.05
CA ASP A 148 10.39 -12.76 1.32
C ASP A 148 11.54 -11.74 1.41
N ALA A 149 11.95 -11.41 2.63
CA ALA A 149 13.09 -10.54 2.92
C ALA A 149 13.83 -11.02 4.17
N THR A 150 15.15 -10.78 4.21
CA THR A 150 15.97 -11.03 5.41
C THR A 150 16.33 -9.73 6.12
N LEU A 151 15.97 -9.61 7.40
CA LEU A 151 16.40 -8.54 8.29
C LEU A 151 17.64 -9.01 9.05
N THR A 152 18.64 -8.13 9.19
CA THR A 152 19.90 -8.46 9.87
C THR A 152 20.19 -7.43 10.96
N GLY A 153 20.14 -7.86 12.21
CA GLY A 153 20.45 -7.02 13.37
C GLY A 153 21.93 -6.98 13.69
N ASP A 154 22.45 -5.76 13.87
CA ASP A 154 23.82 -5.44 14.25
C ASP A 154 23.94 -4.89 15.69
N GLY A 155 22.82 -4.79 16.40
CA GLY A 155 22.72 -4.23 17.76
C GLY A 155 22.63 -2.71 17.84
N LEU A 156 22.53 -2.00 16.71
CA LEU A 156 22.48 -0.53 16.67
C LEU A 156 21.08 0.02 16.36
N ALA A 157 20.34 -0.65 15.47
CA ALA A 157 19.03 -0.22 15.03
C ALA A 157 17.90 -1.04 15.67
N THR A 158 16.78 -0.38 15.93
CA THR A 158 15.51 -1.01 16.30
C THR A 158 14.50 -1.02 15.15
N VAL A 159 14.70 -0.17 14.13
CA VAL A 159 13.79 -0.02 12.98
C VAL A 159 14.42 -0.66 11.76
N PHE A 160 13.73 -1.62 11.16
CA PHE A 160 14.20 -2.39 10.01
C PHE A 160 13.22 -2.26 8.85
N PRO A 161 13.41 -1.27 7.96
CA PRO A 161 12.68 -1.25 6.70
C PRO A 161 13.12 -2.43 5.82
N TYR A 162 12.20 -2.97 5.03
CA TYR A 162 12.50 -4.06 4.11
C TYR A 162 11.83 -3.89 2.76
N THR A 163 12.36 -4.62 1.79
CA THR A 163 11.78 -4.84 0.47
C THR A 163 11.96 -6.32 0.17
N THR A 164 10.87 -7.00 -0.17
CA THR A 164 10.91 -8.43 -0.47
C THR A 164 11.41 -8.71 -1.88
N ASP A 165 11.73 -9.97 -2.16
CA ASP A 165 11.76 -10.46 -3.52
C ASP A 165 10.37 -10.33 -4.19
N ALA A 166 10.36 -10.26 -5.52
CA ALA A 166 9.14 -10.13 -6.30
C ALA A 166 8.57 -11.50 -6.65
N ALA A 167 7.35 -11.78 -6.22
CA ALA A 167 6.63 -12.99 -6.60
C ALA A 167 5.12 -12.74 -6.63
N SER A 168 4.41 -13.45 -7.50
CA SER A 168 2.95 -13.42 -7.56
C SER A 168 2.35 -14.56 -6.76
N PHE A 169 1.29 -14.29 -6.02
CA PHE A 169 0.53 -15.30 -5.29
C PHE A 169 -0.95 -14.95 -5.24
N THR A 170 -1.78 -15.94 -4.92
CA THR A 170 -3.23 -15.75 -4.77
C THR A 170 -3.64 -16.20 -3.39
N VAL A 171 -4.34 -15.32 -2.67
CA VAL A 171 -5.06 -15.66 -1.44
C VAL A 171 -6.43 -16.18 -1.86
N THR A 172 -6.74 -17.44 -1.58
CA THR A 172 -7.99 -18.03 -2.07
C THR A 172 -9.19 -17.64 -1.20
N SER A 173 -10.39 -17.69 -1.77
CA SER A 173 -11.62 -17.30 -1.07
C SER A 173 -11.75 -17.98 0.29
N GLY A 174 -11.95 -17.20 1.34
CA GLY A 174 -12.06 -17.67 2.72
C GLY A 174 -10.74 -17.71 3.49
N GLU A 175 -9.60 -17.54 2.81
CA GLU A 175 -8.29 -17.39 3.44
C GLU A 175 -7.95 -15.92 3.69
N TYR A 176 -7.00 -15.70 4.59
CA TYR A 176 -6.53 -14.41 5.00
C TYR A 176 -5.16 -14.12 4.39
N LEU A 177 -4.94 -12.89 3.91
CA LEU A 177 -3.58 -12.40 3.67
C LEU A 177 -2.80 -12.48 4.99
N ALA A 178 -1.55 -12.94 4.92
CA ALA A 178 -0.73 -13.14 6.12
C ALA A 178 0.71 -12.65 5.93
N LEU A 179 1.29 -12.16 7.01
CA LEU A 179 2.73 -11.92 7.15
C LEU A 179 3.26 -12.87 8.23
N ARG A 180 4.35 -13.59 7.92
CA ARG A 180 5.11 -14.36 8.91
C ARG A 180 6.44 -13.68 9.15
N LEU A 181 6.80 -13.48 10.42
CA LEU A 181 8.14 -13.11 10.83
C LEU A 181 8.77 -14.28 11.57
N THR A 182 9.82 -14.85 11.00
CA THR A 182 10.59 -15.94 11.60
C THR A 182 11.86 -15.39 12.20
N ASN A 183 12.07 -15.62 13.49
CA ASN A 183 13.30 -15.31 14.18
C ASN A 183 14.29 -16.47 14.00
N ASN A 184 15.31 -16.27 13.17
CA ASN A 184 16.33 -17.29 12.90
C ASN A 184 17.50 -17.23 13.91
N SER A 185 17.36 -16.45 14.97
CA SER A 185 18.38 -16.30 16.01
C SER A 185 18.13 -17.18 17.22
N GLY A 186 19.15 -17.24 18.10
CA GLY A 186 19.10 -17.97 19.36
C GLY A 186 18.49 -17.18 20.53
N SER A 187 18.06 -15.94 20.31
CA SER A 187 17.47 -15.07 21.35
C SER A 187 16.04 -14.68 20.99
N SER A 188 15.19 -14.49 22.00
CA SER A 188 13.85 -13.94 21.79
C SER A 188 13.89 -12.43 21.60
N TYR A 189 12.96 -11.91 20.81
CA TYR A 189 12.80 -10.48 20.55
C TYR A 189 11.34 -10.08 20.53
N ASP A 190 11.06 -8.89 21.07
CA ASP A 190 9.73 -8.30 21.00
C ASP A 190 9.65 -7.32 19.83
N VAL A 191 8.64 -7.49 18.99
CA VAL A 191 8.28 -6.58 17.91
C VAL A 191 7.30 -5.56 18.45
N THR A 192 7.59 -4.28 18.26
CA THR A 192 6.67 -3.18 18.55
C THR A 192 5.57 -3.15 17.49
N THR A 193 4.33 -3.16 17.94
CA THR A 193 3.10 -3.26 17.14
C THR A 193 2.12 -2.15 17.54
N GLY A 194 1.04 -1.99 16.79
CA GLY A 194 0.09 -0.90 16.98
C GLY A 194 0.58 0.42 16.40
N GLU A 195 -0.32 1.40 16.35
CA GLU A 195 -0.11 2.68 15.69
C GLU A 195 0.47 2.53 14.28
N THR A 196 1.67 3.05 14.03
CA THR A 196 2.38 2.96 12.75
C THR A 196 3.77 2.31 12.88
N TRP A 197 4.00 1.57 13.97
CA TRP A 197 5.32 1.04 14.31
C TRP A 197 5.80 -0.06 13.37
N SER A 198 5.01 -1.11 13.16
CA SER A 198 5.37 -2.19 12.24
C SER A 198 4.24 -2.40 11.24
N TYR A 199 4.59 -2.51 9.96
CA TYR A 199 3.62 -2.64 8.87
C TYR A 199 4.20 -3.35 7.65
N THR A 200 3.29 -3.76 6.76
CA THR A 200 3.61 -4.23 5.41
C THR A 200 2.75 -3.50 4.39
N ASP A 201 3.35 -3.18 3.25
CA ASP A 201 2.74 -2.48 2.13
C ASP A 201 2.75 -3.40 0.91
N SER A 202 1.58 -3.57 0.32
CA SER A 202 1.44 -4.20 -0.98
C SER A 202 2.08 -3.35 -2.09
N PRO A 203 2.52 -3.97 -3.18
CA PRO A 203 3.10 -3.26 -4.32
C PRO A 203 2.11 -2.31 -5.03
N SER A 204 0.80 -2.49 -4.86
CA SER A 204 -0.26 -1.75 -5.57
C SER A 204 -1.60 -1.72 -4.80
N SER A 205 -2.50 -0.81 -5.21
CA SER A 205 -3.88 -0.74 -4.68
C SER A 205 -4.75 -1.85 -5.20
N GLU A 206 -4.46 -2.26 -6.43
CA GLU A 206 -5.16 -3.33 -7.10
C GLU A 206 -4.54 -4.68 -6.75
N PRO A 207 -5.35 -5.74 -6.62
CA PRO A 207 -6.78 -5.79 -6.94
C PRO A 207 -7.74 -5.19 -5.89
N GLY A 208 -7.25 -4.70 -4.75
CA GLY A 208 -8.07 -4.38 -3.58
C GLY A 208 -8.27 -5.61 -2.68
N TYR A 209 -8.43 -5.36 -1.38
CA TYR A 209 -8.59 -6.40 -0.34
C TYR A 209 -9.62 -5.95 0.71
N PRO A 210 -10.50 -6.84 1.23
CA PRO A 210 -10.61 -8.28 0.96
C PRO A 210 -11.47 -8.64 -0.26
N VAL A 211 -12.03 -7.63 -0.91
CA VAL A 211 -12.81 -7.73 -2.14
C VAL A 211 -11.99 -7.08 -3.24
N PRO A 212 -11.70 -7.77 -4.35
CA PRO A 212 -11.26 -7.10 -5.55
C PRO A 212 -12.32 -6.09 -5.96
N GLU A 213 -11.93 -4.85 -6.27
CA GLU A 213 -12.90 -3.89 -6.80
C GLU A 213 -13.44 -4.45 -8.11
N LEU A 214 -14.68 -4.96 -8.11
CA LEU A 214 -15.29 -5.44 -9.34
C LEU A 214 -15.30 -4.26 -10.32
N PRO A 215 -14.80 -4.43 -11.56
CA PRO A 215 -14.81 -3.35 -12.53
C PRO A 215 -16.25 -2.86 -12.65
N THR A 216 -16.48 -1.59 -12.32
CA THR A 216 -17.78 -0.95 -12.13
C THR A 216 -18.71 -1.07 -13.36
N ILE A 217 -18.16 -1.54 -14.49
CA ILE A 217 -18.81 -1.88 -15.75
C ILE A 217 -19.90 -2.96 -15.58
N ILE A 218 -19.74 -3.98 -14.74
CA ILE A 218 -20.78 -5.03 -14.58
C ILE A 218 -22.02 -4.48 -13.87
N LEU A 219 -21.83 -3.63 -12.85
CA LEU A 219 -22.91 -2.94 -12.13
C LEU A 219 -23.61 -1.90 -13.03
N LEU A 220 -22.85 -1.15 -13.83
CA LEU A 220 -23.43 -0.22 -14.81
C LEU A 220 -24.22 -0.96 -15.92
N GLY A 221 -23.74 -2.15 -16.33
CA GLY A 221 -24.38 -2.99 -17.35
C GLY A 221 -25.73 -3.55 -16.91
N LEU A 222 -25.85 -4.03 -15.67
CA LEU A 222 -27.14 -4.47 -15.11
C LEU A 222 -28.11 -3.30 -14.91
N GLY A 223 -27.60 -2.14 -14.48
CA GLY A 223 -28.39 -0.92 -14.34
C GLY A 223 -28.98 -0.42 -15.67
N LEU A 224 -28.19 -0.43 -16.75
CA LEU A 224 -28.64 -0.05 -18.09
C LEU A 224 -29.58 -1.08 -18.73
N ALA A 225 -29.36 -2.38 -18.51
CA ALA A 225 -30.27 -3.43 -18.97
C ALA A 225 -31.64 -3.33 -18.29
N GLY A 226 -31.68 -3.07 -16.98
CA GLY A 226 -32.91 -2.81 -16.23
C GLY A 226 -33.67 -1.58 -16.73
N LEU A 227 -32.95 -0.49 -17.04
CA LEU A 227 -33.55 0.72 -17.61
C LEU A 227 -34.11 0.48 -19.02
N GLY A 228 -33.42 -0.31 -19.84
CA GLY A 228 -33.87 -0.70 -21.18
C GLY A 228 -35.15 -1.53 -21.16
N VAL A 229 -35.27 -2.49 -20.23
CA VAL A 229 -36.48 -3.29 -20.03
C VAL A 229 -37.64 -2.41 -19.53
N TYR A 230 -37.39 -1.51 -18.58
CA TYR A 230 -38.40 -0.57 -18.08
C TYR A 230 -38.93 0.33 -19.19
N TYR A 231 -38.04 0.90 -20.00
CA TYR A 231 -38.42 1.76 -21.13
C TYR A 231 -39.25 1.00 -22.17
N TRP A 232 -38.88 -0.23 -22.48
CA TRP A 232 -39.62 -1.08 -23.41
C TRP A 232 -41.02 -1.46 -22.89
N LEU A 233 -41.15 -1.79 -21.61
CA LEU A 233 -42.45 -2.07 -20.99
C LEU A 233 -43.37 -0.84 -20.98
N ARG A 234 -42.83 0.36 -20.78
CA ARG A 234 -43.60 1.61 -20.77
C ARG A 234 -44.09 2.02 -22.16
N LYS A 235 -43.42 1.62 -23.23
CA LYS A 235 -43.80 1.91 -24.62
C LYS A 235 -44.82 0.95 -25.23
N ARG A 236 -45.22 -0.12 -24.52
CA ARG A 236 -46.25 -1.05 -25.03
C ARG A 236 -47.62 -0.36 -25.04
N PRO A 237 -48.29 -0.20 -26.21
CA PRO A 237 -49.64 0.31 -26.27
C PRO A 237 -50.60 -0.65 -25.56
N ARG A 238 -51.46 -0.11 -24.69
CA ARG A 238 -52.54 -0.87 -24.03
C ARG A 238 -53.53 -1.33 -25.10
N THR A 239 -53.52 -2.62 -25.44
CA THR A 239 -54.60 -3.23 -26.20
C THR A 239 -55.85 -3.27 -25.34
N LEU A 240 -56.84 -2.43 -25.69
CA LEU A 240 -58.21 -2.51 -25.19
C LEU A 240 -58.80 -3.87 -25.59
N ALA A 241 -59.12 -4.69 -24.60
CA ALA A 241 -59.91 -5.89 -24.81
C ALA A 241 -61.37 -5.51 -25.03
N THR A 242 -61.81 -5.48 -26.28
CA THR A 242 -63.23 -5.61 -26.63
C THR A 242 -63.54 -7.10 -26.73
N LYS A 243 -64.44 -7.60 -25.86
CA LYS A 243 -65.16 -8.85 -26.09
C LYS A 243 -66.65 -8.56 -26.08
N SER A 244 -67.29 -9.08 -27.13
CA SER A 244 -68.71 -9.06 -27.49
C SER A 244 -69.65 -9.50 -26.39
#